data_AF-A0A8J6MWA3-F1
#
_entry.id   AF-A0A8J6MWA3-F1
#
_cell.length_a   1.000
_cell.length_b   1.000
_cell.length_c   1.000
_cell.angle_alpha   90.00
_cell.angle_beta   90.00
_cell.angle_gamma   90.00
#
_symmetry.space_group_name_H-M   'P 1'
#
loop_
_entity.id
_entity.type
_entity.pdbx_description
1 polymer ?
#
loop_
_entity_poly.entity_id
_entity_poly.type
_entity_poly.pdbx_seq_one_letter_code
_entity_poly.pdbx_strand_id
1 'polypeptide(L)' 'MKRTIYKKLLEWKNAAARSPLILKGTRQVGKSYILQAFGENDFSDYHTFNFEKDKKLSLPPRD' A
#
# COMPACT_ATOMS: atom_id res chain seq x y z
N MET A 1 -0.36 14.06 11.41
CA MET A 1 0.47 13.04 10.73
C MET A 1 -0.34 12.08 9.85
N LYS A 2 -1.33 11.31 10.38
CA LYS A 2 -2.23 10.46 9.54
C LYS A 2 -2.92 11.24 8.40
N ARG A 3 -3.37 12.47 8.68
CA ARG A 3 -4.06 13.34 7.70
C ARG A 3 -3.20 13.73 6.49
N THR A 4 -1.88 13.90 6.66
CA THR A 4 -1.01 14.38 5.57
C THR A 4 -0.75 13.30 4.53
N ILE A 5 -0.48 12.06 4.96
CA ILE A 5 -0.22 10.97 4.02
C ILE A 5 -1.50 10.51 3.33
N TYR A 6 -2.62 10.45 4.05
CA TYR A 6 -3.90 10.05 3.47
C TYR A 6 -4.36 11.03 2.38
N LYS A 7 -4.16 12.34 2.60
CA LYS A 7 -4.45 13.36 1.58
C LYS A 7 -3.62 13.13 0.30
N LYS A 8 -2.33 12.80 0.42
CA LYS A 8 -1.49 12.47 -0.74
C LYS A 8 -1.95 11.21 -1.48
N LEU A 9 -2.46 10.21 -0.75
CA LEU A 9 -3.03 9.01 -1.36
C LEU A 9 -4.33 9.33 -2.12
N LEU A 10 -5.20 10.19 -1.57
CA LEU A 10 -6.39 10.68 -2.25
C LEU A 10 -6.05 11.49 -3.51
N GLU A 11 -5.09 12.42 -3.41
CA GLU A 11 -4.60 13.18 -4.56
C GLU A 11 -4.08 12.27 -5.67
N TRP A 12 -3.34 11.22 -5.31
CA TRP A 12 -2.90 10.20 -6.26
C TRP A 12 -4.05 9.42 -6.90
N LYS A 13 -5.02 8.97 -6.11
CA LYS A 13 -6.19 8.22 -6.63
C LYS A 13 -6.97 9.07 -7.64
N ASN A 14 -7.12 10.36 -7.38
CA ASN A 14 -7.89 11.28 -8.20
C ASN A 14 -7.11 11.86 -9.39
N ALA A 15 -5.81 11.54 -9.54
CA ALA A 15 -5.01 12.00 -10.67
C ALA A 15 -5.44 11.28 -11.96
N ALA A 16 -5.65 12.05 -13.03
CA ALA A 16 -6.12 11.54 -14.34
C ALA A 16 -5.19 10.47 -14.94
N ALA A 17 -3.87 10.58 -14.70
CA ALA A 17 -2.88 9.58 -15.06
C ALA A 17 -2.05 9.24 -13.81
N ARG A 18 -2.47 8.21 -13.08
CA ARG A 18 -1.82 7.78 -11.84
C ARG A 18 -0.76 6.71 -12.11
N SER A 19 0.50 7.00 -11.77
CA SER A 19 1.60 6.03 -11.78
C SER A 19 1.63 5.20 -10.49
N PRO A 20 2.23 4.00 -10.46
CA PRO A 20 2.39 3.25 -9.21
C PRO A 20 3.07 4.07 -8.10
N LEU A 21 2.56 3.99 -6.86
CA LEU A 21 3.15 4.66 -5.71
C LEU A 21 4.11 3.74 -4.94
N ILE A 22 5.20 4.33 -4.45
CA ILE A 22 6.11 3.67 -3.51
C ILE A 22 6.10 4.46 -2.19
N LEU A 23 5.57 3.84 -1.14
CA LEU A 23 5.56 4.43 0.20
C LEU A 23 6.84 4.06 0.97
N LYS A 24 7.81 4.98 1.01
CA LYS A 24 9.08 4.82 1.72
C LYS A 24 9.02 5.42 3.14
N GLY A 25 9.80 4.86 4.07
CA GLY A 25 9.95 5.38 5.42
C GLY A 25 10.45 4.32 6.41
N THR A 26 10.73 4.73 7.64
CA THR A 26 11.26 3.88 8.73
C THR A 26 10.39 2.64 8.97
N ARG A 27 10.99 1.52 9.39
CA ARG A 27 10.26 0.29 9.74
C ARG A 27 9.29 0.59 10.90
N GLN A 28 8.18 -0.15 10.96
CA GLN A 28 7.17 -0.10 12.03
C GLN A 28 6.38 1.22 12.22
N VAL A 29 6.43 2.16 11.27
CA VAL A 29 5.67 3.45 11.37
C VAL A 29 4.21 3.38 10.90
N GLY A 30 3.65 2.19 10.68
CA GLY A 30 2.25 2.02 10.26
C GLY A 30 1.97 2.18 8.76
N LYS A 31 2.97 2.00 7.89
CA LYS A 31 2.81 2.07 6.42
C LYS A 31 1.79 1.07 5.87
N SER A 32 1.86 -0.19 6.33
CA SER A 32 0.90 -1.23 5.89
C SER A 32 -0.51 -0.91 6.35
N TYR A 33 -0.66 -0.39 7.57
CA TYR A 33 -1.96 0.00 8.12
C TYR A 33 -2.63 1.09 7.29
N ILE A 34 -1.89 2.14 6.90
CA ILE A 34 -2.50 3.23 6.14
C ILE A 34 -2.87 2.81 4.71
N LEU A 35 -2.10 1.92 4.08
CA LEU A 35 -2.43 1.38 2.76
C LEU A 35 -3.66 0.47 2.81
N GLN A 36 -3.79 -0.36 3.84
CA GLN A 36 -4.97 -1.19 4.04
C GLN A 36 -6.23 -0.34 4.28
N ALA A 37 -6.16 0.61 5.22
CA ALA A 37 -7.28 1.51 5.48
C ALA A 37 -7.66 2.36 4.26
N PHE A 38 -6.69 2.73 3.43
CA PHE A 38 -6.96 3.42 2.17
C PHE A 38 -7.65 2.51 1.16
N GLY A 39 -7.19 1.26 0.99
CA GLY A 39 -7.86 0.27 0.15
C GLY A 39 -9.33 0.07 0.53
N GLU A 40 -9.58 -0.14 1.83
CA GLU A 40 -10.91 -0.40 2.40
C GLU A 40 -11.88 0.78 2.25
N ASN A 41 -11.41 2.02 2.43
CA ASN A 41 -12.29 3.19 2.44
C ASN A 41 -12.46 3.83 1.06
N ASP A 42 -11.51 3.65 0.14
CA ASP A 42 -11.47 4.40 -1.12
C ASP A 42 -11.68 3.56 -2.38
N PHE A 43 -11.80 2.23 -2.28
CA PHE A 43 -12.05 1.36 -3.43
C PHE A 43 -13.16 0.38 -3.10
N SER A 44 -14.06 0.13 -4.07
CA SER A 44 -15.07 -0.94 -3.92
C SER A 44 -14.40 -2.30 -3.75
N ASP A 45 -13.29 -2.51 -4.46
CA ASP A 45 -12.53 -3.75 -4.50
C ASP A 45 -11.04 -3.45 -4.46
N TYR A 46 -10.31 -4.19 -3.62
CA TYR A 46 -8.86 -4.09 -3.51
C TYR A 46 -8.25 -5.45 -3.14
N HIS A 47 -6.99 -5.66 -3.54
CA HIS A 47 -6.22 -6.86 -3.19
C HIS A 47 -4.92 -6.43 -2.51
N THR A 48 -4.55 -7.12 -1.44
CA THR A 48 -3.30 -6.87 -0.71
C THR A 48 -2.39 -8.08 -0.86
N PHE A 49 -1.18 -7.86 -1.38
CA PHE A 49 -0.15 -8.89 -1.49
C PHE A 49 0.91 -8.64 -0.41
N ASN A 50 1.05 -9.57 0.54
CA ASN A 50 2.06 -9.48 1.59
C ASN A 50 3.13 -10.55 1.39
N PHE A 51 4.21 -10.20 0.70
CA PHE A 51 5.31 -11.11 0.38
C PHE A 51 6.10 -11.62 1.59
N GLU A 52 5.98 -10.99 2.77
CA GLU A 52 6.63 -11.48 4.00
C GLU A 52 5.80 -12.58 4.68
N LYS A 53 4.47 -12.47 4.62
CA LYS A 53 3.55 -13.41 5.29
C LYS A 53 3.07 -14.53 4.38
N ASP A 54 2.93 -14.24 3.09
CA ASP A 54 2.31 -15.15 2.15
C ASP A 54 3.35 -16.04 1.48
N LYS A 55 3.58 -17.22 2.08
CA LYS A 55 4.58 -18.21 1.62
C LYS A 55 4.34 -18.72 0.19
N LYS A 56 3.14 -18.54 -0.36
CA LYS A 56 2.85 -18.88 -1.76
C LYS A 56 3.36 -17.81 -2.73
N LEU A 57 3.54 -16.58 -2.24
CA LEU A 57 4.12 -15.46 -3.00
C LEU A 57 5.62 -15.32 -2.75
N SER A 58 6.18 -16.05 -1.78
CA SER A 58 7.63 -16.07 -1.60
C SER A 58 8.28 -16.72 -2.82
N LEU A 59 9.37 -16.11 -3.29
CA LEU A 59 10.16 -16.68 -4.36
C LEU A 59 10.59 -18.10 -3.99
N PRO A 60 10.66 -19.02 -4.97
CA PRO A 60 11.26 -20.33 -4.72
C PRO A 60 12.68 -20.14 -4.17
N PRO A 61 13.19 -21.11 -3.38
CA PRO A 61 14.58 -21.11 -2.99
C PRO A 61 15.46 -20.91 -4.22
N ARG A 62 16.39 -19.96 -4.15
CA ARG A 62 17.43 -19.84 -5.18
C ARG A 62 18.52 -20.82 -4.77
N ASP A 63 18.68 -21.88 -5.56
CA ASP A 63 19.88 -22.72 -5.54
C ASP A 63 21.12 -21.90 -5.93
#